data_AF-A0A0D2UT71-F1
#
_entry.id   AF-A0A0D2UT71-F1
#
_cell.length_a   1.000
_cell.length_b   1.000
_cell.length_c   1.000
_cell.angle_alpha   90.00
_cell.angle_beta   90.00
_cell.angle_gamma   90.00
#
_symmetry.space_group_name_H-M   'P 1'
#
loop_
_entity.id
_entity.type
_entity.pdbx_description
1 polymer ?
#
loop_
_entity_poly.entity_id
_entity_poly.type
_entity_poly.pdbx_seq_one_letter_code
_entity_poly.pdbx_strand_id
1 'polypeptide(L)'
;MGHCFSKDKSDGSDSEQAVEFVGGNVHRVTSKEDWDQKLSEAKRDGKIVIANFSATWCGPCRMLAPFYCELSEKHPSLMFLLIDVDELTMGSK
;
A
#
# COMPACT_ATOMS: atom_id res chain seq x y z
N MET A 1 18.53 -34.32 -7.21
CA MET A 1 19.37 -33.29 -7.88
C MET A 1 18.94 -31.93 -7.36
N GLY A 2 19.51 -31.51 -6.23
CA GLY A 2 19.31 -30.16 -5.69
C GLY A 2 20.46 -29.28 -6.17
N HIS A 3 20.16 -28.10 -6.70
CA HIS A 3 21.17 -27.08 -6.95
C HIS A 3 21.18 -26.10 -5.78
N CYS A 4 22.24 -26.18 -4.96
CA CYS A 4 22.66 -25.07 -4.12
C CYS A 4 23.18 -23.96 -5.04
N PHE A 5 22.48 -22.83 -5.10
CA PHE A 5 23.04 -21.61 -5.66
C PHE A 5 23.93 -20.94 -4.62
N SER A 6 25.20 -20.81 -5.00
CA SER A 6 26.24 -20.15 -4.23
C SER A 6 25.89 -18.71 -3.89
N LYS A 7 26.26 -18.35 -2.67
CA LYS A 7 26.20 -17.01 -2.10
C LYS A 7 27.24 -16.14 -2.82
N ASP A 8 26.80 -15.10 -3.53
CA ASP A 8 27.68 -13.99 -3.88
C ASP A 8 27.17 -12.74 -3.16
N LYS A 9 28.09 -12.13 -2.38
CA LYS A 9 27.89 -10.88 -1.64
C LYS A 9 28.79 -9.83 -2.29
N SER A 10 28.19 -8.77 -2.81
CA SER A 10 28.77 -7.45 -3.14
C SER A 10 27.58 -6.65 -3.68
N ASP A 11 27.22 -5.46 -3.26
CA ASP A 11 27.83 -4.38 -2.50
C ASP A 11 26.67 -3.53 -1.95
N GLY A 12 26.89 -2.78 -0.87
CA GLY A 12 25.90 -1.86 -0.34
C GLY A 12 25.64 -0.71 -1.29
N SER A 13 24.40 -0.59 -1.74
CA SER A 13 23.82 0.71 -2.09
C SER A 13 22.50 0.78 -1.34
N ASP A 14 22.54 1.52 -0.24
CA ASP A 14 21.35 2.10 0.41
C ASP A 14 20.75 3.09 -0.59
N SER A 15 20.12 2.54 -1.63
CA SER A 15 19.21 3.31 -2.45
C SER A 15 17.99 3.50 -1.58
N GLU A 16 17.84 4.69 -1.00
CA GLU A 16 16.56 5.29 -0.64
C GLU A 16 15.65 5.21 -1.88
N GLN A 17 15.10 4.03 -2.12
CA GLN A 17 14.03 3.83 -3.05
C GLN A 17 12.83 4.41 -2.34
N ALA A 18 12.46 5.64 -2.71
CA ALA A 18 11.17 6.19 -2.36
C ALA A 18 10.12 5.17 -2.80
N VAL A 19 9.57 4.43 -1.83
CA VAL A 19 8.57 3.40 -2.13
C VAL A 19 7.28 4.12 -2.45
N GLU A 20 6.84 4.02 -3.69
CA GLU A 20 5.52 4.51 -4.08
C GLU A 20 4.46 3.57 -3.51
N PHE A 21 3.83 3.99 -2.41
CA PHE A 21 2.70 3.30 -1.82
C PHE A 21 1.38 3.54 -2.57
N VAL A 22 1.35 4.51 -3.49
CA VAL A 22 0.17 4.91 -4.25
C VAL A 22 0.49 4.84 -5.74
N GLY A 23 0.29 3.67 -6.32
CA GLY A 23 0.36 3.40 -7.76
C GLY A 23 -0.91 2.69 -8.25
N GLY A 24 -1.10 2.63 -9.57
CA GLY A 24 -2.27 1.97 -10.17
C GLY A 24 -3.60 2.60 -9.75
N ASN A 25 -4.52 1.77 -9.25
CA ASN A 25 -5.85 2.16 -8.78
C ASN A 25 -5.97 2.27 -7.25
N VAL A 26 -4.85 2.49 -6.55
CA VAL A 26 -4.85 2.67 -5.09
C VAL A 26 -5.26 4.10 -4.73
N HIS A 27 -6.20 4.26 -3.80
CA HIS A 27 -6.61 5.57 -3.28
C HIS A 27 -6.00 5.82 -1.90
N ARG A 28 -5.26 6.93 -1.75
CA ARG A 28 -4.76 7.36 -0.44
C ARG A 28 -5.89 7.95 0.41
N VAL A 29 -5.93 7.58 1.68
CA VAL A 29 -6.86 8.08 2.69
C VAL A 29 -6.06 8.74 3.80
N THR A 30 -6.29 10.05 3.99
CA THR A 30 -5.50 10.89 4.91
C THR A 30 -6.32 11.52 6.02
N SER A 31 -7.64 11.32 6.01
CA SER A 31 -8.57 11.84 7.00
C SER A 31 -9.74 10.88 7.22
N LYS A 32 -10.49 11.11 8.31
CA LYS A 32 -11.74 10.38 8.56
C LYS A 32 -12.79 10.70 7.51
N GLU A 33 -12.81 11.93 7.02
CA GLU A 33 -13.71 12.40 5.97
C GLU A 33 -13.44 11.67 4.65
N ASP A 34 -12.17 11.52 4.26
CA ASP A 34 -11.77 10.74 3.07
C ASP A 34 -12.24 9.28 3.19
N TRP A 35 -12.08 8.69 4.39
CA TRP A 35 -12.50 7.34 4.69
C TRP A 35 -14.02 7.17 4.53
N ASP A 36 -14.81 8.03 5.17
CA ASP A 36 -16.26 7.99 5.12
C ASP A 36 -16.77 8.22 3.68
N GLN A 37 -16.11 9.09 2.92
CA GLN A 37 -16.38 9.30 1.50
C GLN A 37 -16.11 8.04 0.67
N LYS A 38 -14.92 7.44 0.79
CA LYS A 38 -14.55 6.25 0.00
C LYS A 38 -15.42 5.05 0.31
N LEU A 39 -15.79 4.83 1.58
CA LEU A 39 -16.74 3.78 1.95
C LEU A 39 -18.13 4.03 1.36
N SER A 40 -18.59 5.28 1.35
CA SER A 40 -19.88 5.64 0.75
C SER A 40 -19.88 5.44 -0.77
N GLU A 41 -18.78 5.79 -1.44
CA GLU A 41 -18.56 5.52 -2.87
C GLU A 41 -18.59 4.02 -3.17
N ALA A 42 -17.80 3.21 -2.44
CA ALA A 42 -17.77 1.77 -2.60
C ALA A 42 -19.15 1.12 -2.39
N LYS A 43 -19.90 1.57 -1.37
CA LYS A 43 -21.24 1.06 -1.08
C LYS A 43 -22.23 1.36 -2.21
N ARG A 44 -22.22 2.60 -2.72
CA ARG A 44 -23.08 3.01 -3.84
C ARG A 44 -22.75 2.21 -5.11
N ASP A 45 -21.46 1.98 -5.34
CA ASP A 45 -20.98 1.33 -6.56
C ASP A 45 -20.92 -0.22 -6.42
N GLY A 46 -21.30 -0.76 -5.26
CA GLY A 46 -21.33 -2.20 -4.99
C GLY A 46 -19.94 -2.86 -4.93
N LYS A 47 -18.89 -2.10 -4.62
CA LYS A 47 -17.50 -2.58 -4.58
C LYS A 47 -17.10 -3.10 -3.21
N ILE A 48 -16.27 -4.15 -3.20
CA ILE A 48 -15.56 -4.60 -1.99
C ILE A 48 -14.32 -3.72 -1.80
N VAL A 49 -14.09 -3.29 -0.56
CA VAL A 49 -12.95 -2.46 -0.17
C VAL A 49 -11.84 -3.34 0.41
N ILE A 50 -10.61 -3.14 -0.07
CA ILE A 50 -9.40 -3.70 0.52
C ILE A 50 -8.61 -2.52 1.10
N ALA A 51 -8.50 -2.46 2.43
CA ALA A 51 -7.81 -1.37 3.12
C ALA A 51 -6.42 -1.83 3.60
N ASN A 52 -5.36 -1.16 3.15
CA ASN A 52 -3.99 -1.37 3.59
C ASN A 52 -3.57 -0.25 4.56
N PHE A 53 -3.52 -0.58 5.84
CA PHE A 53 -2.93 0.27 6.87
C PHE A 53 -1.41 0.10 6.85
N SER A 54 -0.69 1.16 6.53
CA SER A 54 0.73 1.15 6.19
C SER A 54 1.46 2.30 6.86
N ALA A 55 2.79 2.24 6.85
CA ALA A 55 3.68 3.30 7.29
C ALA A 55 4.97 3.29 6.47
N THR A 56 5.56 4.46 6.25
CA THR A 56 6.83 4.57 5.50
C THR A 56 8.00 3.89 6.21
N TRP A 57 8.01 3.90 7.55
CA TRP A 57 9.02 3.22 8.38
C TRP A 57 8.82 1.70 8.48
N CYS A 58 7.66 1.17 8.09
CA CYS A 58 7.35 -0.25 8.15
C CYS A 58 8.01 -1.03 6.99
N GLY A 59 9.07 -1.77 7.29
CA GLY A 59 9.80 -2.60 6.31
C GLY A 59 8.93 -3.59 5.53
N PRO A 60 8.11 -4.43 6.19
CA PRO A 60 7.16 -5.32 5.50
C PRO A 60 6.15 -4.59 4.62
N CYS A 61 5.69 -3.42 5.03
CA CYS A 61 4.74 -2.61 4.28
C CYS A 61 5.38 -2.11 2.98
N ARG A 62 6.64 -1.66 3.02
CA ARG A 62 7.42 -1.29 1.84
C ARG A 62 7.57 -2.45 0.85
N MET A 63 7.79 -3.67 1.35
CA MET A 63 7.87 -4.86 0.49
C MET A 63 6.52 -5.23 -0.15
N LEU A 64 5.40 -4.95 0.51
CA LEU A 64 4.05 -5.22 0.00
C LEU A 64 3.58 -4.20 -1.04
N ALA A 65 3.98 -2.94 -0.91
CA ALA A 65 3.53 -1.82 -1.74
C ALA A 65 3.46 -2.09 -3.26
N PRO A 66 4.51 -2.61 -3.93
CA PRO A 66 4.44 -2.87 -5.37
C PRO A 66 3.38 -3.92 -5.74
N PHE A 67 3.26 -4.99 -4.95
CA PHE A 67 2.24 -6.03 -5.19
C PHE A 67 0.83 -5.50 -4.96
N TYR A 68 0.66 -4.63 -3.96
CA TYR A 68 -0.64 -4.01 -3.68
C TYR A 68 -1.09 -3.11 -4.84
N CYS A 69 -0.17 -2.32 -5.41
CA CYS A 69 -0.43 -1.50 -6.59
C CYS A 69 -0.78 -2.37 -7.81
N GLU A 70 -0.02 -3.43 -8.08
CA GLU A 70 -0.28 -4.37 -9.19
C GLU A 70 -1.66 -5.04 -9.05
N LEU A 71 -2.05 -5.46 -7.84
CA LEU A 71 -3.35 -6.05 -7.58
C LEU A 71 -4.50 -5.05 -7.82
N SER A 72 -4.27 -3.77 -7.52
CA SER A 72 -5.28 -2.72 -7.76
C SER A 72 -5.59 -2.53 -9.25
N GLU A 73 -4.59 -2.72 -10.12
CA GLU A 73 -4.77 -2.64 -11.57
C GLU A 73 -5.47 -3.88 -12.11
N LYS A 74 -5.12 -5.07 -11.60
CA LYS A 74 -5.70 -6.34 -12.01
C LYS A 74 -7.16 -6.52 -11.57
N HIS A 75 -7.58 -5.84 -10.50
CA HIS A 75 -8.91 -6.00 -9.91
C HIS A 75 -9.67 -4.66 -9.80
N PRO A 76 -10.03 -4.01 -10.91
CA PRO A 76 -10.71 -2.70 -10.90
C PRO A 76 -12.14 -2.75 -10.34
N SER A 77 -12.71 -3.94 -10.19
CA SER A 77 -13.99 -4.18 -9.51
C SER A 77 -13.90 -4.05 -7.98
N LEU A 78 -12.70 -4.08 -7.42
CA LEU A 78 -12.43 -3.82 -6.00
C LEU A 78 -11.98 -2.37 -5.83
N MET A 79 -12.09 -1.85 -4.61
CA MET A 79 -11.54 -0.55 -4.23
C MET A 79 -10.36 -0.75 -3.30
N PHE A 80 -9.17 -0.33 -3.73
CA PHE A 80 -7.94 -0.42 -2.96
C PHE A 80 -7.69 0.92 -2.25
N LEU A 81 -7.56 0.88 -0.93
CA LEU A 81 -7.30 2.06 -0.09
C LEU A 81 -5.97 1.90 0.64
N LEU A 82 -5.12 2.91 0.56
CA LEU A 82 -3.92 3.03 1.39
C LEU A 82 -4.19 4.02 2.53
N ILE A 83 -3.96 3.59 3.76
CA ILE A 83 -4.10 4.39 4.96
C ILE A 83 -2.71 4.55 5.59
N ASP A 84 -2.17 5.77 5.59
CA ASP A 84 -0.94 6.07 6.30
C ASP A 84 -1.25 6.32 7.79
N VAL A 85 -0.76 5.43 8.65
CA VAL A 85 -1.04 5.50 10.09
C VAL A 85 -0.33 6.66 10.78
N ASP A 86 0.74 7.20 10.19
CA ASP A 86 1.44 8.36 10.73
C ASP A 86 0.68 9.64 10.43
N GLU A 87 0.06 9.76 9.24
CA GLU A 87 -0.73 10.94 8.87
C GLU A 87 -2.06 11.02 9.63
N LEU A 88 -2.71 9.88 9.90
CA LEU A 88 -4.00 9.85 10.61
C LEU A 88 -3.91 10.16 12.12
N THR A 89 -2.76 9.98 12.76
CA THR A 89 -2.63 10.13 14.22
C THR A 89 -2.43 11.58 14.67
N MET A 90 -2.21 12.53 13.75
CA MET A 90 -1.96 13.93 14.09
C MET A 90 -3.24 14.74 14.43
N GLY A 91 -4.43 14.14 14.35
CA GLY A 91 -5.71 14.79 14.65
C GLY A 91 -6.26 14.59 16.07
N SER A 92 -5.47 14.09 17.03
CA SER A 92 -5.97 13.78 18.39
C SER A 92 -5.04 14.23 19.53
N LYS A 93 -4.32 15.34 19.36
CA LYS A 93 -3.67 16.06 20.47
C LYS A 93 -4.32 17.41 20.69
#